data_AF-A0A061JN27-F1
#
_entry.id   AF-A0A061JN27-F1
#
_cell.length_a   1.000
_cell.length_b   1.000
_cell.length_c   1.000
_cell.angle_alpha   90.00
_cell.angle_beta   90.00
_cell.angle_gamma   90.00
#
_symmetry.space_group_name_H-M   'P 1'
#
loop_
_entity.id
_entity.type
_entity.pdbx_description
1 polymer ?
#
loop_
_entity_poly.entity_id
_entity_poly.type
_entity_poly.pdbx_seq_one_letter_code
_entity_poly.pdbx_strand_id
1 'polypeptide(L)' 'MKTEDTIREHFKHLRGARYAATADYHCNVLYGYLKALRDTGQIETSLYLRMNHAVTKAWTLKTKFTVRTAA' A
#
# COMPACT_ATOMS: atom_id res chain seq x y z
N MET A 1 13.72 -5.38 12.72
CA MET A 1 12.31 -5.69 12.35
C MET A 1 12.31 -6.60 11.14
N LYS A 2 11.42 -7.60 11.09
CA LYS A 2 11.26 -8.43 9.89
C LYS A 2 10.54 -7.59 8.82
N THR A 3 10.85 -7.79 7.55
CA THR A 3 10.24 -7.06 6.41
C THR A 3 8.71 -7.12 6.43
N GLU A 4 8.14 -8.24 6.88
CA GLU A 4 6.69 -8.38 7.03
C GLU A 4 6.07 -7.44 8.06
N ASP A 5 6.75 -7.17 9.18
CA ASP A 5 6.25 -6.27 10.22
C ASP A 5 6.16 -4.84 9.68
N THR A 6 7.17 -4.41 8.94
CA THR A 6 7.20 -3.11 8.25
C THR A 6 6.08 -2.98 7.23
N ILE A 7 5.83 -4.03 6.43
CA ILE A 7 4.73 -4.05 5.46
C ILE A 7 3.37 -3.95 6.19
N ARG A 8 3.18 -4.70 7.28
CA ARG A 8 1.94 -4.63 8.07
C ARG A 8 1.70 -3.24 8.67
N GLU A 9 2.75 -2.60 9.19
CA GLU A 9 2.65 -1.23 9.71
C GLU A 9 2.23 -0.24 8.62
N HIS A 10 2.87 -0.28 7.44
CA HIS A 10 2.49 0.62 6.35
C HIS A 10 1.06 0.37 5.85
N PHE A 11 0.59 -0.88 5.83
CA PHE A 11 -0.83 -1.18 5.56
C PHE A 11 -1.75 -0.56 6.63
N LYS A 12 -1.38 -0.62 7.91
CA LYS A 12 -2.14 0.01 9.00
C LYS A 12 -2.19 1.52 8.82
N HIS A 13 -1.06 2.16 8.51
CA HIS A 13 -1.01 3.61 8.27
C HIS A 13 -1.79 4.03 7.01
N LEU A 14 -1.69 3.29 5.91
CA LEU A 14 -2.49 3.53 4.70
C LEU A 14 -4.00 3.46 5.00
N ARG A 15 -4.44 2.46 5.78
CA ARG A 15 -5.84 2.36 6.21
C ARG A 15 -6.25 3.49 7.15
N GLY A 16 -5.34 3.97 7.98
CA GLY A 16 -5.56 5.10 8.90
C GLY A 16 -5.42 6.48 8.26
N ALA A 17 -4.91 6.57 7.03
CA ALA A 17 -4.64 7.84 6.36
C ALA A 17 -5.93 8.65 6.18
N ARG A 18 -5.87 9.91 6.63
CA ARG A 18 -6.94 10.92 6.50
C ARG A 18 -6.70 11.87 5.34
N TYR A 19 -5.45 12.03 4.92
CA TYR A 19 -5.02 12.92 3.86
C TYR A 19 -4.45 12.13 2.68
N ALA A 20 -4.66 12.65 1.47
CA ALA A 20 -4.16 12.05 0.24
C ALA A 20 -2.63 11.87 0.26
N ALA A 21 -1.87 12.91 0.64
CA ALA A 21 -0.41 12.85 0.69
C ALA A 21 0.13 11.72 1.59
N THR A 22 -0.50 11.49 2.75
CA THR A 22 -0.12 10.38 3.65
C THR A 22 -0.45 9.02 3.05
N ALA A 23 -1.60 8.90 2.37
CA ALA A 23 -1.98 7.68 1.68
C ALA A 23 -1.03 7.37 0.50
N ASP A 24 -0.68 8.38 -0.30
CA ASP A 24 0.26 8.28 -1.41
C ASP A 24 1.63 7.82 -0.93
N TYR A 25 2.15 8.42 0.14
CA TYR A 25 3.43 8.03 0.75
C TYR A 25 3.44 6.54 1.11
N HIS A 26 2.48 6.07 1.91
CA HIS A 26 2.45 4.66 2.34
C HIS A 26 2.17 3.69 1.19
N CYS A 27 1.38 4.08 0.19
CA CYS A 27 1.14 3.30 -1.01
C CYS A 27 2.45 3.11 -1.80
N ASN A 28 3.21 4.18 -2.02
CA ASN A 28 4.49 4.14 -2.73
C ASN A 28 5.53 3.29 -1.98
N VAL A 29 5.61 3.42 -0.65
CA VAL A 29 6.50 2.60 0.18
C VAL A 29 6.14 1.12 0.07
N LEU A 30 4.85 0.77 0.21
CA LEU A 30 4.38 -0.62 0.06
C LEU A 30 4.68 -1.19 -1.33
N TYR A 31 4.46 -0.40 -2.38
CA TYR A 31 4.77 -0.80 -3.76
C TYR A 31 6.27 -1.08 -3.95
N GLY A 32 7.14 -0.23 -3.40
CA GLY A 32 8.59 -0.42 -3.42
C GLY A 32 9.01 -1.73 -2.76
N TYR A 33 8.47 -2.05 -1.57
CA TYR A 33 8.74 -3.32 -0.89
C TYR A 33 8.26 -4.52 -1.70
N LEU A 34 7.02 -4.48 -2.22
CA LEU A 34 6.48 -5.58 -3.02
C LEU A 34 7.31 -5.81 -4.28
N LYS A 35 7.76 -4.74 -4.94
CA LYS A 35 8.61 -4.84 -6.13
C LYS A 35 9.96 -5.46 -5.78
N ALA A 36 10.62 -4.99 -4.71
CA ALA A 36 11.89 -5.55 -4.25
C ALA A 36 11.78 -7.04 -3.92
N LEU A 37 10.73 -7.46 -3.21
CA LEU A 37 10.48 -8.87 -2.90
C LEU A 37 10.28 -9.72 -4.16
N ARG A 38 9.64 -9.16 -5.19
CA ARG A 38 9.45 -9.84 -6.46
C ARG A 38 10.75 -9.99 -7.22
N ASP A 39 11.55 -8.93 -7.27
CA ASP A 39 12.84 -8.91 -7.98
C ASP A 39 13.85 -9.87 -7.31
N THR A 40 13.76 -10.08 -5.99
CA THR A 40 14.57 -11.06 -5.25
C THR A 40 14.01 -12.48 -5.25
N GLY A 41 12.85 -12.72 -5.88
CA GLY A 41 12.19 -14.03 -5.89
C GLY A 41 11.67 -14.49 -4.53
N GLN A 42 11.55 -13.59 -3.56
CA GLN A 42 11.07 -13.88 -2.21
C GLN A 42 9.54 -13.99 -2.11
N ILE A 43 8.83 -13.76 -3.22
CA ILE A 43 7.37 -13.84 -3.30
C ILE A 43 6.94 -14.41 -4.64
N GLU A 44 5.93 -15.27 -4.63
CA GLU A 44 5.33 -15.78 -5.86
C GLU A 44 4.64 -14.66 -6.66
N THR A 45 4.69 -14.77 -7.99
CA THR A 45 4.02 -13.80 -8.90
C THR A 45 2.52 -13.67 -8.61
N SER A 46 1.83 -14.79 -8.33
CA SER A 46 0.40 -14.80 -8.02
C SER A 46 0.08 -14.02 -6.73
N LEU A 47 0.95 -14.14 -5.72
CA LEU A 47 0.81 -13.47 -4.43
C LEU A 47 1.14 -11.99 -4.55
N TYR A 48 2.22 -11.64 -5.27
CA TYR A 48 2.55 -10.26 -5.60
C TYR A 48 1.36 -9.54 -6.27
N LEU A 49 0.74 -10.15 -7.28
CA LEU A 49 -0.38 -9.53 -8.00
C LEU A 49 -1.58 -9.27 -7.07
N ARG A 50 -1.91 -10.23 -6.20
CA ARG A 50 -2.98 -10.07 -5.20
C ARG A 50 -2.68 -8.93 -4.22
N MET A 51 -1.44 -8.87 -3.72
CA MET A 51 -1.02 -7.83 -2.78
C MET A 51 -0.98 -6.45 -3.42
N ASN A 52 -0.43 -6.35 -4.64
CA ASN A 52 -0.40 -5.11 -5.41
C ASN A 52 -1.82 -4.58 -5.65
N HIS A 53 -2.74 -5.45 -6.06
CA HIS A 53 -4.15 -5.08 -6.22
C HIS A 53 -4.80 -4.62 -4.91
N ALA A 54 -4.50 -5.27 -3.78
CA ALA A 54 -4.99 -4.86 -2.47
C ALA A 54 -4.48 -3.46 -2.07
N VAL A 55 -3.21 -3.15 -2.33
CA VAL A 55 -2.63 -1.81 -2.11
C VAL A 55 -3.34 -0.78 -2.97
N THR A 56 -3.46 -1.00 -4.28
CA THR A 56 -4.13 -0.07 -5.20
C THR A 56 -5.58 0.17 -4.78
N LYS A 57 -6.33 -0.88 -4.46
CA LYS A 57 -7.73 -0.75 -4.04
C LYS A 57 -7.87 0.05 -2.74
N ALA A 58 -7.02 -0.22 -1.75
CA ALA A 58 -7.02 0.52 -0.49
C ALA A 58 -6.72 2.01 -0.72
N TRP A 59 -5.77 2.31 -1.61
CA TRP A 59 -5.42 3.67 -1.99
C TRP A 59 -6.56 4.39 -2.72
N THR A 60 -7.15 3.78 -3.75
CA THR A 60 -8.26 4.37 -4.53
C THR A 60 -9.48 4.67 -3.67
N LEU A 61 -9.80 3.83 -2.69
CA LEU A 61 -10.89 4.11 -1.75
C LEU A 61 -10.59 5.39 -0.95
N LYS A 62 -9.36 5.55 -0.47
CA LYS A 62 -8.96 6.72 0.32
C LYS A 62 -8.98 8.02 -0.47
N THR A 63 -8.43 8.02 -1.69
CA THR A 63 -8.45 9.22 -2.54
C THR A 63 -9.87 9.66 -2.88
N LYS A 64 -10.79 8.72 -3.16
CA LYS A 64 -12.20 9.03 -3.43
C LYS A 64 -12.94 9.66 -2.24
N PHE A 65 -12.71 9.18 -1.02
CA PHE A 65 -13.33 9.77 0.17
C PHE A 65 -12.85 11.21 0.41
N THR A 66 -11.54 11.47 0.29
CA THR A 66 -10.98 12.81 0.51
C THR A 66 -11.51 13.84 -0.50
N VAL A 67 -11.63 13.47 -1.78
CA VAL A 67 -12.14 14.38 -2.83
C VAL A 67 -13.61 14.72 -2.59
N ARG A 68 -14.44 13.78 -2.10
CA ARG A 68 -15.86 14.04 -1.80
C ARG A 68 -16.08 14.92 -0.56
N THR A 69 -15.13 14.95 0.39
CA THR A 69 -15.24 15.76 1.61
C THR A 69 -14.68 17.18 1.47
N ALA A 70 -14.16 17.57 0.30
CA ALA A 70 -13.54 18.87 0.07
C ALA A 70 -14.44 19.88 -0.70
N ALA A 71 -15.76 19.80 -0.51
CA ALA A 71 -16.75 20.68 -1.15
C ALA A 71 -17.43 21.61 -0.14
#